data_AF-A0A535SKY7-F1
#
_entry.id   AF-A0A535SKY7-F1
#
_cell.length_a   1.000
_cell.length_b   1.000
_cell.length_c   1.000
_cell.angle_alpha   90.00
_cell.angle_beta   90.00
_cell.angle_gamma   90.00
#
_symmetry.space_group_name_H-M   'P 1'
#
loop_
_entity.id
_entity.type
_entity.pdbx_description
1 polymer ?
#
loop_
_entity_poly.entity_id
_entity_poly.type
_entity_poly.pdbx_seq_one_letter_code
_entity_poly.pdbx_strand_id
1 'polypeptide(L)'
;MLREQTDEAYDYCRGVTQRASKTFYWGSMFLPPSKRKAIWAVYAFCRVVDDIVDEAIEAQAQRPGHLSGSRSPEEELEYWRCSMERIYQRGGSDAGPIQLAWSDMLERYDVPQEPALDLLQGVAMDLSVRRYETFEELYAYCYRVAGTVGLLSCTIFGYHDEAALVHAVDLGVALQLTNILRDIGEDARRGRIYLPQDEMRRFGYSDAGDRCFANAAFPKIENNAHTSLYLPIVIAIIKRLANACHHYLRRMSSHGYILLLCASKSVNMRLTWAWHCN
;
A
#
# COMPACT_ATOMS: atom_id res chain seq x y z
N MET A 1 24.63 22.42 9.98
CA MET A 1 24.80 21.06 10.54
C MET A 1 23.48 20.36 10.83
N LEU A 2 22.84 20.39 12.02
CA LEU A 2 21.63 19.55 12.24
C LEU A 2 20.47 19.88 11.27
N ARG A 3 20.12 21.17 11.10
CA ARG A 3 19.08 21.58 10.12
C ARG A 3 19.41 21.20 8.67
N GLU A 4 20.69 21.24 8.32
CA GLU A 4 21.19 20.92 6.98
C GLU A 4 21.09 19.41 6.72
N GLN A 5 21.46 18.58 7.69
CA GLN A 5 21.27 17.13 7.66
C GLN A 5 19.79 16.74 7.57
N THR A 6 18.91 17.45 8.30
CA THR A 6 17.46 17.24 8.21
C THR A 6 16.92 17.61 6.83
N ASP A 7 17.39 18.71 6.22
CA ASP A 7 16.97 19.10 4.88
C ASP A 7 17.43 18.08 3.82
N GLU A 8 18.67 17.61 3.89
CA GLU A 8 19.19 16.53 3.04
C GLU A 8 18.39 15.22 3.20
N ALA A 9 18.02 14.87 4.43
CA ALA A 9 17.18 13.72 4.73
C ALA A 9 15.80 13.81 4.09
N TYR A 10 15.14 14.97 4.15
CA TYR A 10 13.87 15.19 3.46
C TYR A 10 14.04 15.20 1.93
N ASP A 11 15.14 15.71 1.39
CA ASP A 11 15.42 15.66 -0.05
C ASP A 11 15.67 14.23 -0.55
N TYR A 12 16.31 13.39 0.27
CA TYR A 12 16.39 11.95 0.00
C TYR A 12 14.98 11.34 -0.05
N CYS A 13 14.14 11.58 0.95
CA CYS A 13 12.77 11.06 1.01
C CYS A 13 11.91 11.54 -0.17
N ARG A 14 12.09 12.81 -0.56
CA ARG A 14 11.48 13.40 -1.77
C ARG A 14 11.91 12.64 -3.02
N GLY A 15 13.21 12.37 -3.16
CA GLY A 15 13.77 11.65 -4.30
C GLY A 15 13.22 10.22 -4.41
N VAL A 16 13.13 9.50 -3.29
CA VAL A 16 12.48 8.18 -3.22
C VAL A 16 11.03 8.27 -3.69
N THR A 17 10.25 9.19 -3.11
CA THR A 17 8.84 9.40 -3.45
C THR A 17 8.65 9.71 -4.95
N GLN A 18 9.47 10.62 -5.50
CA GLN A 18 9.38 11.05 -6.89
C GLN A 18 9.65 9.91 -7.88
N ARG A 19 10.60 9.03 -7.56
CA ARG A 19 10.93 7.87 -8.40
C ARG A 19 9.88 6.77 -8.31
N ALA A 20 9.38 6.50 -7.10
CA ALA A 20 8.45 5.41 -6.86
C ALA A 20 7.01 5.71 -7.33
N SER A 21 6.51 6.95 -7.16
CA SER A 21 5.16 7.31 -7.63
C SER A 21 5.04 8.76 -8.06
N LYS A 22 4.94 8.95 -9.38
CA LYS A 22 4.68 10.28 -9.98
C LYS A 22 3.36 10.88 -9.51
N THR A 23 2.29 10.08 -9.44
CA THR A 23 0.97 10.55 -9.03
C THR A 23 0.98 11.04 -7.59
N PHE A 24 1.58 10.27 -6.67
CA PHE A 24 1.67 10.66 -5.27
C PHE A 24 2.57 11.88 -5.09
N TYR A 25 3.73 11.91 -5.75
CA TYR A 25 4.64 13.05 -5.71
C TYR A 25 3.94 14.35 -6.14
N TRP A 26 3.27 14.36 -7.30
CA TRP A 26 2.55 15.54 -7.75
C TRP A 26 1.35 15.88 -6.86
N GLY A 27 0.65 14.89 -6.31
CA GLY A 27 -0.40 15.11 -5.31
C GLY A 27 0.13 15.80 -4.04
N SER A 28 1.30 15.41 -3.56
CA SER A 28 1.93 16.01 -2.38
C SER A 28 2.31 17.49 -2.58
N MET A 29 2.47 17.95 -3.82
CA MET A 29 2.79 19.34 -4.13
C MET A 29 1.66 20.33 -3.74
N PHE A 30 0.43 19.84 -3.55
CA PHE A 30 -0.68 20.64 -3.05
C PHE A 30 -0.65 20.87 -1.53
N LEU A 31 0.21 20.16 -0.80
CA LEU A 31 0.34 20.32 0.64
C LEU A 31 1.23 21.52 1.00
N PRO A 32 1.01 22.17 2.17
CA PRO A 32 1.96 23.12 2.74
C PRO A 32 3.37 22.49 2.88
N PRO A 33 4.45 23.28 2.78
CA PRO A 33 5.81 22.75 2.73
C PRO A 33 6.19 21.80 3.87
N SER A 34 5.78 22.09 5.11
CA SER A 34 6.07 21.25 6.28
C SER A 34 5.34 19.91 6.24
N LYS A 35 4.05 19.89 5.85
CA LYS A 35 3.26 18.66 5.70
C LYS A 35 3.76 17.83 4.53
N ARG A 36 4.16 18.48 3.43
CA ARG A 36 4.74 17.82 2.27
C ARG A 36 6.02 17.05 2.61
N LYS A 37 6.94 17.68 3.35
CA LYS A 37 8.18 17.04 3.82
C LYS A 37 7.88 15.81 4.69
N ALA A 38 6.97 15.96 5.67
CA ALA A 38 6.53 14.86 6.53
C ALA A 38 5.94 13.69 5.72
N ILE A 39 5.08 13.97 4.75
CA ILE A 39 4.49 12.95 3.88
C ILE A 39 5.53 12.24 3.01
N TRP A 40 6.57 12.93 2.54
CA TRP A 40 7.67 12.28 1.84
C TRP A 40 8.43 11.33 2.76
N ALA A 41 8.63 11.66 4.03
CA ALA A 41 9.26 10.75 5.00
C ALA A 41 8.41 9.49 5.21
N VAL A 42 7.09 9.65 5.40
CA VAL A 42 6.15 8.51 5.49
C VAL A 42 6.21 7.65 4.24
N TYR A 43 6.11 8.25 3.06
CA TYR A 43 6.11 7.51 1.80
C TYR A 43 7.44 6.79 1.55
N ALA A 44 8.57 7.44 1.85
CA ALA A 44 9.89 6.83 1.70
C ALA A 44 10.07 5.62 2.63
N PHE A 45 9.60 5.71 3.88
CA PHE A 45 9.56 4.56 4.78
C PHE A 45 8.70 3.43 4.19
N CYS A 46 7.47 3.72 3.78
CA CYS A 46 6.57 2.73 3.18
C CYS A 46 7.22 2.05 1.97
N ARG A 47 7.89 2.81 1.10
CA ARG A 47 8.52 2.24 -0.09
C ARG A 47 9.72 1.35 0.25
N VAL A 48 10.56 1.76 1.19
CA VAL A 48 11.74 0.96 1.55
C VAL A 48 11.32 -0.37 2.20
N VAL A 49 10.29 -0.38 3.04
CA VAL A 49 9.84 -1.65 3.64
C VAL A 49 9.22 -2.58 2.59
N ASP A 50 8.44 -2.03 1.66
CA ASP A 50 7.85 -2.75 0.52
C ASP A 50 8.94 -3.34 -0.41
N ASP A 51 9.97 -2.54 -0.72
CA ASP A 51 11.13 -2.96 -1.52
C ASP A 51 11.85 -4.19 -0.93
N ILE A 52 11.96 -4.30 0.41
CA ILE A 52 12.62 -5.45 1.07
C ILE A 52 11.94 -6.78 0.67
N VAL A 53 10.60 -6.79 0.62
CA VAL A 53 9.85 -8.01 0.31
C VAL A 53 9.71 -8.23 -1.19
N ASP A 54 9.51 -7.16 -1.97
CA ASP A 54 9.50 -7.23 -3.43
C ASP A 54 10.83 -7.83 -3.95
N GLU A 55 11.97 -7.34 -3.46
CA GLU A 55 13.29 -7.86 -3.84
C GLU A 55 13.51 -9.31 -3.39
N ALA A 56 12.98 -9.69 -2.22
CA ALA A 56 13.02 -11.08 -1.75
C ALA A 56 12.21 -12.02 -2.66
N ILE A 57 11.04 -11.59 -3.11
CA ILE A 57 10.18 -12.33 -4.05
C ILE A 57 10.87 -12.44 -5.42
N GLU A 58 11.48 -11.36 -5.90
CA GLU A 58 12.22 -11.34 -7.17
C GLU A 58 13.49 -12.19 -7.15
N ALA A 59 14.24 -12.18 -6.03
CA ALA A 59 15.42 -13.01 -5.85
C ALA A 59 15.08 -14.51 -5.85
N GLN A 60 13.93 -14.89 -5.28
CA GLN A 60 13.39 -16.26 -5.39
C GLN A 60 13.01 -16.62 -6.84
N ALA A 61 12.69 -15.64 -7.69
CA ALA A 61 12.25 -15.80 -9.08
C ALA A 61 13.37 -15.69 -10.14
N GLN A 62 14.66 -15.68 -9.73
CA GLN A 62 15.87 -15.53 -10.56
C GLN A 62 16.18 -14.11 -11.07
N ARG A 63 16.80 -13.29 -10.19
CA ARG A 63 18.03 -12.47 -10.39
C ARG A 63 18.30 -11.68 -9.09
N PRO A 64 19.57 -11.41 -8.72
CA PRO A 64 19.88 -10.63 -7.52
C PRO A 64 19.50 -9.15 -7.71
N GLY A 65 18.43 -8.71 -7.05
CA GLY A 65 18.14 -7.30 -6.72
C GLY A 65 18.93 -6.84 -5.49
N HIS A 66 18.66 -5.65 -4.93
CA HIS A 66 19.47 -4.97 -3.89
C HIS A 66 19.59 -5.66 -2.52
N LEU A 67 19.20 -6.94 -2.40
CA LEU A 67 19.87 -7.96 -1.58
C LEU A 67 21.36 -8.14 -1.98
N SER A 68 22.09 -7.02 -2.03
CA SER A 68 23.54 -6.92 -2.09
C SER A 68 24.14 -6.86 -0.67
N GLY A 69 23.34 -7.13 0.37
CA GLY A 69 23.70 -7.03 1.78
C GLY A 69 23.53 -8.37 2.50
N SER A 70 24.36 -8.59 3.53
CA SER A 70 24.53 -9.84 4.27
C SER A 70 23.35 -10.27 5.16
N ARG A 71 22.13 -9.76 4.94
CA ARG A 71 20.97 -9.96 5.83
C ARG A 71 19.75 -10.51 5.08
N SER A 72 18.94 -11.30 5.77
CA SER A 72 17.67 -11.81 5.25
C SER A 72 16.59 -10.70 5.25
N PRO A 73 15.52 -10.84 4.44
CA PRO A 73 14.38 -9.90 4.46
C PRO A 73 13.77 -9.74 5.85
N GLU A 74 13.70 -10.82 6.62
CA GLU A 74 13.21 -10.81 8.01
C GLU A 74 14.13 -9.99 8.93
N GLU A 75 15.45 -10.12 8.78
CA GLU A 75 16.43 -9.35 9.55
C GLU A 75 16.38 -7.85 9.22
N GLU A 76 16.13 -7.50 7.95
CA GLU A 76 15.95 -6.10 7.54
C GLU A 76 14.64 -5.49 8.06
N LEU A 77 13.52 -6.23 8.01
CA LEU A 77 12.26 -5.79 8.61
C LEU A 77 12.38 -5.63 10.14
N GLU A 78 13.10 -6.53 10.80
CA GLU A 78 13.37 -6.45 12.23
C GLU A 78 14.26 -5.25 12.59
N TYR A 79 15.25 -4.94 11.75
CA TYR A 79 16.05 -3.72 11.87
C TYR A 79 15.16 -2.48 11.80
N TRP A 80 14.24 -2.40 10.84
CA TRP A 80 13.31 -1.27 10.72
C TRP A 80 12.36 -1.19 11.92
N ARG A 81 11.85 -2.32 12.42
CA ARG A 81 11.04 -2.39 13.64
C ARG A 81 11.77 -1.78 14.85
N CYS A 82 12.97 -2.28 15.14
CA CYS A 82 13.82 -1.75 16.22
C CYS A 82 14.19 -0.28 16.00
N SER A 83 14.38 0.13 14.74
CA SER A 83 14.68 1.51 14.40
C SER A 83 13.51 2.44 14.69
N MET A 84 12.27 2.05 14.33
CA MET A 84 11.08 2.82 14.66
C MET A 84 10.90 2.94 16.17
N GLU A 85 11.02 1.84 16.92
CA GLU A 85 10.92 1.86 18.38
C GLU A 85 11.88 2.84 19.04
N ARG A 86 13.15 2.86 18.61
CA ARG A 86 14.14 3.81 19.14
C ARG A 86 13.80 5.26 18.82
N ILE A 87 13.30 5.54 17.62
CA ILE A 87 12.89 6.90 17.22
C ILE A 87 11.76 7.39 18.14
N TYR A 88 10.74 6.56 18.37
CA TYR A 88 9.63 6.91 19.25
C TYR A 88 10.04 7.05 20.73
N GLN A 89 11.05 6.30 21.18
CA GLN A 89 11.65 6.44 22.52
C GLN A 89 12.60 7.64 22.66
N ARG A 90 12.78 8.45 21.60
CA ARG A 90 13.72 9.59 21.54
C ARG A 90 15.18 9.20 21.81
N GLY A 91 15.55 7.97 21.45
CA GLY A 91 16.86 7.37 21.75
C GLY A 91 18.05 7.87 20.93
N GLY A 92 17.93 8.98 20.16
CA GLY A 92 18.98 9.49 19.28
C GLY A 92 19.17 8.68 17.98
N SER A 93 19.71 9.34 16.94
CA SER A 93 19.70 8.87 15.55
C SER A 93 21.11 8.60 14.98
N ASP A 94 21.61 7.37 15.12
CA ASP A 94 22.67 6.84 14.23
C ASP A 94 22.04 6.18 12.99
N ALA A 95 20.98 6.80 12.46
CA ALA A 95 20.07 6.16 11.53
C ALA A 95 20.02 6.93 10.20
N GLY A 96 19.71 6.21 9.12
CA GLY A 96 19.72 6.72 7.76
C GLY A 96 18.78 7.93 7.51
N PRO A 97 18.77 8.47 6.29
CA PRO A 97 18.03 9.70 5.97
C PRO A 97 16.52 9.61 6.26
N ILE A 98 15.89 8.45 6.06
CA ILE A 98 14.46 8.27 6.37
C ILE A 98 14.20 8.38 7.87
N GLN A 99 15.03 7.75 8.69
CA GLN A 99 14.91 7.81 10.14
C GLN A 99 15.12 9.22 10.69
N LEU A 100 16.09 9.95 10.15
CA LEU A 100 16.33 11.35 10.52
C LEU A 100 15.13 12.24 10.16
N ALA A 101 14.57 12.08 8.94
CA ALA A 101 13.38 12.81 8.51
C ALA A 101 12.15 12.44 9.36
N TRP A 102 11.98 11.16 9.69
CA TRP A 102 10.89 10.70 10.56
C TRP A 102 11.01 11.27 11.97
N SER A 103 12.22 11.23 12.55
CA SER A 103 12.49 11.81 13.86
C SER A 103 12.17 13.31 13.90
N ASP A 104 12.60 14.10 12.91
CA ASP A 104 12.25 15.53 12.83
C ASP A 104 10.73 15.76 12.63
N MET A 105 10.06 14.88 11.88
CA MET A 105 8.61 14.97 11.69
C MET A 105 7.86 14.82 13.02
N LEU A 106 8.29 13.92 13.90
CA LEU A 106 7.67 13.69 15.21
C LEU A 106 7.80 14.88 16.17
N GLU A 107 8.73 15.80 15.94
CA GLU A 107 8.80 17.07 16.69
C GLU A 107 7.63 18.02 16.37
N ARG A 108 6.89 17.76 15.28
CA ARG A 108 5.80 18.63 14.81
C ARG A 108 4.43 17.95 14.78
N TYR A 109 4.40 16.65 14.57
CA TYR A 109 3.16 15.90 14.38
C TYR A 109 3.13 14.72 15.36
N ASP A 110 2.02 14.59 16.08
CA ASP A 110 1.78 13.50 17.04
C ASP A 110 1.36 12.22 16.32
N VAL A 111 2.22 11.75 15.41
CA VAL A 111 1.98 10.54 14.61
C VAL A 111 2.12 9.33 15.53
N PRO A 112 1.11 8.45 15.66
CA PRO A 112 1.21 7.27 16.49
C PRO A 112 2.21 6.25 15.94
N GLN A 113 2.83 5.49 16.84
CA GLN A 113 3.82 4.47 16.49
C GLN A 113 3.16 3.23 15.86
N GLU A 114 2.00 2.85 16.36
CA GLU A 114 1.33 1.59 16.09
C GLU A 114 1.09 1.35 14.60
N PRO A 115 0.60 2.34 13.80
CA PRO A 115 0.43 2.12 12.36
C PRO A 115 1.73 1.81 11.61
N ALA A 116 2.86 2.36 12.02
CA ALA A 116 4.15 2.06 11.39
C ALA A 116 4.61 0.63 11.70
N LEU A 117 4.34 0.13 12.91
CA LEU A 117 4.64 -1.26 13.28
C LEU A 117 3.66 -2.25 12.61
N ASP A 118 2.37 -1.90 12.54
CA ASP A 118 1.37 -2.68 11.83
C ASP A 118 1.69 -2.79 10.33
N LEU A 119 2.24 -1.73 9.72
CA LEU A 119 2.73 -1.74 8.34
C LEU A 119 3.87 -2.74 8.15
N LEU A 120 4.88 -2.72 9.02
CA LEU A 120 5.98 -3.69 8.99
C LEU A 120 5.46 -5.13 9.12
N GLN A 121 4.49 -5.36 10.01
CA GLN A 121 3.84 -6.67 10.13
C GLN A 121 3.07 -7.04 8.86
N GLY A 122 2.35 -6.11 8.24
CA GLY A 122 1.63 -6.32 6.99
C GLY A 122 2.55 -6.69 5.83
N VAL A 123 3.65 -5.98 5.68
CA VAL A 123 4.66 -6.25 4.66
C VAL A 123 5.33 -7.60 4.91
N ALA A 124 5.64 -7.95 6.17
CA ALA A 124 6.19 -9.26 6.52
C ALA A 124 5.27 -10.44 6.14
N MET A 125 3.94 -10.24 6.11
CA MET A 125 3.00 -11.27 5.66
C MET A 125 3.32 -11.73 4.23
N ASP A 126 3.84 -10.85 3.38
CA ASP A 126 4.10 -11.14 1.98
C ASP A 126 5.23 -12.16 1.75
N LEU A 127 6.08 -12.38 2.76
CA LEU A 127 7.12 -13.42 2.75
C LEU A 127 6.54 -14.84 2.88
N SER A 128 5.40 -15.01 3.54
CA SER A 128 4.86 -16.33 3.91
C SER A 128 3.42 -16.58 3.43
N VAL A 129 2.59 -15.54 3.39
CA VAL A 129 1.18 -15.61 3.00
C VAL A 129 1.04 -15.40 1.51
N ARG A 130 0.44 -16.40 0.85
CA ARG A 130 0.28 -16.42 -0.60
C ARG A 130 -1.17 -16.46 -1.06
N ARG A 131 -2.09 -16.79 -0.15
CA ARG A 131 -3.53 -16.94 -0.36
C ARG A 131 -4.25 -16.46 0.90
N TYR A 132 -5.40 -15.85 0.71
CA TYR A 132 -6.32 -15.44 1.77
C TYR A 132 -7.60 -16.25 1.64
N GLU A 133 -8.01 -16.93 2.70
CA GLU A 133 -9.16 -17.83 2.64
C GLU A 133 -10.47 -17.03 2.59
N THR A 134 -10.54 -15.92 3.34
CA THR A 134 -11.74 -15.08 3.49
C THR A 134 -11.47 -13.61 3.17
N PHE A 135 -12.53 -12.83 2.94
CA PHE A 135 -12.41 -11.38 2.74
C PHE A 135 -11.90 -10.68 4.00
N GLU A 136 -12.22 -11.18 5.19
CA GLU A 136 -11.79 -10.63 6.47
C GLU A 136 -10.27 -10.73 6.64
N GLU A 137 -9.67 -11.86 6.23
CA GLU A 137 -8.21 -12.02 6.21
C GLU A 137 -7.56 -11.06 5.20
N LEU A 138 -8.14 -10.94 4.00
CA LEU A 138 -7.67 -9.98 2.99
C LEU A 138 -7.80 -8.54 3.48
N TYR A 139 -8.89 -8.20 4.17
CA TYR A 139 -9.11 -6.88 4.74
C TYR A 139 -8.07 -6.57 5.80
N ALA A 140 -7.76 -7.52 6.69
CA ALA A 140 -6.72 -7.35 7.70
C ALA A 140 -5.36 -7.07 7.05
N TYR A 141 -5.02 -7.76 5.95
CA TYR A 141 -3.84 -7.44 5.15
C TYR A 141 -3.90 -6.01 4.59
N CYS A 142 -4.98 -5.64 3.90
CA CYS A 142 -5.13 -4.31 3.30
C CYS A 142 -5.09 -3.17 4.33
N TYR A 143 -5.67 -3.38 5.51
CA TYR A 143 -5.55 -2.47 6.64
C TYR A 143 -4.09 -2.26 6.99
N ARG A 144 -3.32 -3.34 7.17
CA ARG A 144 -1.91 -3.25 7.58
C ARG A 144 -1.04 -2.57 6.54
N VAL A 145 -1.18 -2.90 5.25
CA VAL A 145 -0.27 -2.37 4.20
C VAL A 145 -0.69 -1.01 3.64
N ALA A 146 -1.93 -0.58 3.84
CA ALA A 146 -2.42 0.68 3.26
C ALA A 146 -3.33 1.50 4.17
N GLY A 147 -4.18 0.85 4.99
CA GLY A 147 -4.98 1.55 6.00
C GLY A 147 -4.13 2.30 7.02
N THR A 148 -3.04 1.68 7.48
CA THR A 148 -2.02 2.29 8.35
C THR A 148 -1.37 3.53 7.73
N VAL A 149 -1.06 3.50 6.42
CA VAL A 149 -0.53 4.64 5.67
C VAL A 149 -1.54 5.79 5.65
N GLY A 150 -2.83 5.46 5.56
CA GLY A 150 -3.94 6.39 5.74
C GLY A 150 -3.90 7.06 7.12
N LEU A 151 -3.75 6.30 8.20
CA LEU A 151 -3.67 6.81 9.58
C LEU A 151 -2.45 7.74 9.79
N LEU A 152 -1.27 7.31 9.33
CA LEU A 152 -0.04 8.11 9.39
C LEU A 152 -0.22 9.44 8.65
N SER A 153 -0.76 9.40 7.43
CA SER A 153 -0.97 10.58 6.59
C SER A 153 -2.04 11.51 7.14
N CYS A 154 -3.15 10.95 7.64
CA CYS A 154 -4.26 11.73 8.21
C CYS A 154 -3.81 12.54 9.42
N THR A 155 -2.95 11.97 10.27
CA THR A 155 -2.38 12.66 11.42
C THR A 155 -1.52 13.86 11.01
N ILE A 156 -0.74 13.74 9.94
CA ILE A 156 0.07 14.85 9.38
C ILE A 156 -0.82 15.92 8.72
N PHE A 157 -1.88 15.49 8.04
CA PHE A 157 -2.87 16.40 7.45
C PHE A 157 -3.64 17.17 8.52
N GLY A 158 -3.83 16.55 9.68
CA GLY A 158 -4.65 17.09 10.76
C GLY A 158 -6.14 16.88 10.48
N TYR A 159 -6.89 16.63 11.54
CA TYR A 159 -8.33 16.42 11.50
C TYR A 159 -8.97 17.00 12.77
N HIS A 160 -10.26 17.30 12.71
CA HIS A 160 -11.04 17.82 13.85
C HIS A 160 -11.99 16.77 14.45
N ASP A 161 -12.39 15.78 13.65
CA ASP A 161 -13.30 14.70 14.03
C ASP A 161 -12.56 13.37 13.86
N GLU A 162 -12.57 12.53 14.90
CA GLU A 162 -11.96 11.20 14.88
C GLU A 162 -12.56 10.28 13.80
N ALA A 163 -13.78 10.56 13.34
CA ALA A 163 -14.36 9.88 12.18
C ALA A 163 -13.49 9.98 10.92
N ALA A 164 -12.63 11.01 10.82
CA ALA A 164 -11.66 11.15 9.73
C ALA A 164 -10.65 9.99 9.68
N LEU A 165 -10.28 9.41 10.83
CA LEU A 165 -9.36 8.26 10.89
C LEU A 165 -9.99 7.01 10.27
N VAL A 166 -11.27 6.78 10.52
CA VAL A 166 -12.04 5.68 9.89
C VAL A 166 -12.04 5.85 8.38
N HIS A 167 -12.28 7.07 7.88
CA HIS A 167 -12.25 7.35 6.45
C HIS A 167 -10.85 7.25 5.83
N ALA A 168 -9.80 7.56 6.60
CA ALA A 168 -8.43 7.39 6.15
C ALA A 168 -8.08 5.90 5.96
N VAL A 169 -8.54 5.05 6.89
CA VAL A 169 -8.41 3.59 6.77
C VAL A 169 -9.21 3.08 5.56
N ASP A 170 -10.48 3.48 5.42
CA ASP A 170 -11.33 3.08 4.29
C ASP A 170 -10.69 3.41 2.94
N LEU A 171 -10.14 4.63 2.81
CA LEU A 171 -9.46 5.08 1.60
C LEU A 171 -8.20 4.23 1.33
N GLY A 172 -7.38 3.98 2.36
CA GLY A 172 -6.18 3.15 2.24
C GLY A 172 -6.52 1.73 1.76
N VAL A 173 -7.50 1.10 2.41
CA VAL A 173 -8.01 -0.23 2.03
C VAL A 173 -8.56 -0.24 0.60
N ALA A 174 -9.34 0.77 0.22
CA ALA A 174 -9.89 0.88 -1.13
C ALA A 174 -8.81 1.03 -2.21
N LEU A 175 -7.76 1.81 -1.93
CA LEU A 175 -6.61 1.95 -2.83
C LEU A 175 -5.83 0.64 -2.96
N GLN A 176 -5.64 -0.10 -1.87
CA GLN A 176 -4.93 -1.38 -1.93
C GLN A 176 -5.72 -2.45 -2.68
N LEU A 177 -7.02 -2.53 -2.45
CA LEU A 177 -7.87 -3.44 -3.22
C LEU A 177 -7.92 -3.04 -4.69
N THR A 178 -7.83 -1.75 -5.01
CA THR A 178 -7.66 -1.29 -6.40
C THR A 178 -6.35 -1.79 -7.01
N ASN A 179 -5.23 -1.75 -6.27
CA ASN A 179 -3.95 -2.31 -6.74
C ASN A 179 -4.06 -3.81 -7.00
N ILE A 180 -4.62 -4.58 -6.04
CA ILE A 180 -4.86 -6.02 -6.18
C ILE A 180 -5.68 -6.33 -7.44
N LEU A 181 -6.78 -5.60 -7.67
CA LEU A 181 -7.66 -5.84 -8.81
C LEU A 181 -7.01 -5.44 -10.15
N ARG A 182 -6.09 -4.48 -10.14
CA ARG A 182 -5.30 -4.06 -11.31
C ARG A 182 -4.26 -5.12 -11.69
N ASP A 183 -3.65 -5.75 -10.68
CA ASP A 183 -2.42 -6.55 -10.85
C ASP A 183 -2.62 -8.07 -10.68
N ILE A 184 -3.87 -8.56 -10.59
CA ILE A 184 -4.27 -9.98 -10.45
C ILE A 184 -3.37 -10.96 -11.22
N GLY A 185 -3.18 -10.72 -12.53
CA GLY A 185 -2.42 -11.61 -13.40
C GLY A 185 -0.89 -11.51 -13.23
N GLU A 186 -0.38 -10.38 -12.77
CA GLU A 186 1.03 -10.24 -12.40
C GLU A 186 1.31 -10.94 -11.07
N ASP A 187 0.47 -10.70 -10.07
CA ASP A 187 0.57 -11.34 -8.75
C ASP A 187 0.52 -12.87 -8.86
N ALA A 188 -0.39 -13.40 -9.67
CA ALA A 188 -0.49 -14.83 -9.88
C ALA A 188 0.75 -15.43 -10.55
N ARG A 189 1.40 -14.72 -11.47
CA ARG A 189 2.68 -15.16 -12.06
C ARG A 189 3.82 -15.16 -11.04
N ARG A 190 3.74 -14.30 -10.02
CA ARG A 190 4.63 -14.32 -8.84
C ARG A 190 4.19 -15.35 -7.79
N GLY A 191 3.19 -16.18 -8.09
CA GLY A 191 2.68 -17.23 -7.21
C GLY A 191 1.85 -16.69 -6.04
N ARG A 192 1.20 -15.54 -6.19
CA ARG A 192 0.38 -14.89 -5.16
C ARG A 192 -1.05 -14.67 -5.65
N ILE A 193 -2.02 -14.94 -4.80
CA ILE A 193 -3.44 -14.72 -5.09
C ILE A 193 -4.06 -14.02 -3.91
N TYR A 194 -4.36 -12.74 -4.09
CA TYR A 194 -5.00 -11.93 -3.05
C TYR A 194 -6.52 -12.12 -3.00
N LEU A 195 -7.16 -12.54 -4.09
CA LEU A 195 -8.61 -12.75 -4.09
C LEU A 195 -8.97 -13.83 -3.05
N PRO A 196 -10.03 -13.61 -2.23
CA PRO A 196 -10.44 -14.59 -1.23
C PRO A 196 -10.79 -15.94 -1.85
N GLN A 197 -10.24 -17.03 -1.31
CA GLN A 197 -10.42 -18.37 -1.87
C GLN A 197 -11.87 -18.85 -1.78
N ASP A 198 -12.61 -18.47 -0.73
CA ASP A 198 -14.02 -18.77 -0.59
C ASP A 198 -14.88 -18.15 -1.70
N GLU A 199 -14.64 -16.89 -2.04
CA GLU A 199 -15.29 -16.19 -3.15
C GLU A 199 -14.85 -16.78 -4.49
N MET A 200 -13.56 -17.10 -4.67
CA MET A 200 -13.10 -17.77 -5.89
C MET A 200 -13.87 -19.07 -6.13
N ARG A 201 -13.97 -19.93 -5.12
CA ARG A 201 -14.72 -21.19 -5.20
C ARG A 201 -16.21 -20.96 -5.43
N ARG A 202 -16.81 -19.96 -4.76
CA ARG A 202 -18.23 -19.58 -4.95
C ARG A 202 -18.55 -19.21 -6.40
N PHE A 203 -17.61 -18.56 -7.10
CA PHE A 203 -17.76 -18.18 -8.50
C PHE A 203 -17.14 -19.21 -9.49
N GLY A 204 -16.74 -20.38 -8.99
CA GLY A 204 -16.26 -21.50 -9.81
C GLY A 204 -14.83 -21.35 -10.34
N TYR A 205 -14.03 -20.46 -9.75
CA TYR A 205 -12.63 -20.25 -10.09
C TYR A 205 -11.72 -21.14 -9.24
N SER A 206 -10.64 -21.66 -9.83
CA SER A 206 -9.59 -22.40 -9.12
C SER A 206 -8.27 -21.63 -9.04
N ASP A 207 -7.43 -21.98 -8.07
CA ASP A 207 -6.08 -21.46 -7.89
C ASP A 207 -4.98 -22.41 -8.42
N ALA A 208 -5.38 -23.51 -9.09
CA ALA A 208 -4.50 -24.63 -9.40
C ALA A 208 -3.75 -24.49 -10.75
N GLY A 209 -2.42 -24.54 -10.68
CA GLY A 209 -1.51 -24.70 -11.83
C GLY A 209 -1.64 -23.61 -12.89
N ASP A 210 -1.41 -23.98 -14.16
CA ASP A 210 -1.51 -23.08 -15.33
C ASP A 210 -2.95 -22.58 -15.62
N ARG A 211 -3.92 -22.98 -14.78
CA ARG A 211 -5.35 -22.64 -14.85
C ARG A 211 -5.82 -21.83 -13.65
N CYS A 212 -4.90 -21.18 -12.92
CA CYS A 212 -5.25 -20.17 -11.93
C CYS A 212 -6.32 -19.22 -12.52
N PHE A 213 -7.36 -18.89 -11.78
CA PHE A 213 -8.54 -18.13 -12.21
C PHE A 213 -9.22 -18.59 -13.52
N ALA A 214 -9.16 -19.87 -13.87
CA ALA A 214 -10.05 -20.44 -14.88
C ALA A 214 -11.38 -20.88 -14.24
N ASN A 215 -12.48 -20.74 -14.98
CA ASN A 215 -13.78 -21.33 -14.62
C ASN A 215 -14.49 -21.91 -15.84
N ALA A 216 -15.69 -22.47 -15.68
CA ALA A 216 -16.46 -23.06 -16.78
C ALA A 216 -16.78 -22.08 -17.92
N ALA A 217 -16.91 -20.78 -17.62
CA ALA A 217 -17.13 -19.74 -18.61
C ALA A 217 -15.82 -19.28 -19.28
N PHE A 218 -14.69 -19.44 -18.60
CA PHE A 218 -13.37 -18.96 -19.01
C PHE A 218 -12.28 -20.00 -18.71
N PRO A 219 -12.16 -21.06 -19.53
CA PRO A 219 -11.31 -22.21 -19.23
C PRO A 219 -9.80 -22.00 -19.46
N LYS A 220 -9.39 -20.84 -20.01
CA LYS A 220 -7.98 -20.47 -20.22
C LYS A 220 -7.75 -19.00 -19.86
N ILE A 221 -6.73 -18.73 -19.05
CA ILE A 221 -6.10 -17.40 -18.98
C ILE A 221 -5.25 -17.25 -20.23
N GLU A 222 -5.64 -16.36 -21.15
CA GLU A 222 -4.69 -15.87 -22.14
C GLU A 222 -3.74 -14.86 -21.47
N ASN A 223 -2.48 -14.79 -21.92
CA ASN A 223 -1.43 -13.92 -21.37
C ASN A 223 -1.80 -12.42 -21.26
N ASN A 224 -2.93 -12.02 -21.87
CA ASN A 224 -3.55 -10.70 -21.81
C ASN A 224 -4.98 -10.74 -21.24
N ALA A 225 -5.25 -11.58 -20.24
CA ALA A 225 -6.55 -11.66 -19.59
C ALA A 225 -7.05 -10.25 -19.22
N HIS A 226 -8.03 -9.78 -19.98
CA HIS A 226 -8.71 -8.52 -19.73
C HIS A 226 -9.48 -8.65 -18.42
N THR A 227 -9.58 -7.55 -17.67
CA THR A 227 -10.31 -7.45 -16.39
C THR A 227 -11.74 -8.00 -16.46
N SER A 228 -12.32 -8.07 -17.68
CA SER A 228 -13.60 -8.70 -17.98
C SER A 228 -13.70 -10.19 -17.59
N LEU A 229 -12.59 -10.94 -17.62
CA LEU A 229 -12.54 -12.36 -17.22
C LEU A 229 -12.77 -12.56 -15.72
N TYR A 230 -12.41 -11.56 -14.93
CA TYR A 230 -12.53 -11.55 -13.47
C TYR A 230 -13.78 -10.79 -13.01
N LEU A 231 -14.57 -10.23 -13.93
CA LEU A 231 -15.62 -9.27 -13.64
C LEU A 231 -16.62 -9.73 -12.56
N PRO A 232 -17.07 -10.99 -12.48
CA PRO A 232 -17.96 -11.43 -11.41
C PRO A 232 -17.32 -11.37 -10.01
N ILE A 233 -16.08 -11.85 -9.84
CA ILE A 233 -15.36 -11.76 -8.56
C ILE A 233 -14.99 -10.31 -8.27
N VAL A 234 -14.50 -9.57 -9.27
CA VAL A 234 -14.18 -8.14 -9.16
C VAL A 234 -15.42 -7.38 -8.68
N ILE A 235 -16.60 -7.62 -9.24
CA ILE A 235 -17.87 -7.02 -8.78
C ILE A 235 -18.20 -7.45 -7.35
N ALA A 236 -18.02 -8.72 -6.99
CA ALA A 236 -18.29 -9.20 -5.64
C ALA A 236 -17.38 -8.52 -4.60
N ILE A 237 -16.09 -8.38 -4.92
CA ILE A 237 -15.11 -7.67 -4.10
C ILE A 237 -15.42 -6.18 -4.05
N ILE A 238 -15.78 -5.55 -5.18
CA ILE A 238 -16.24 -4.15 -5.23
C ILE A 238 -17.50 -3.95 -4.37
N LYS A 239 -18.41 -4.92 -4.34
CA LYS A 239 -19.60 -4.88 -3.46
C LYS A 239 -19.23 -5.02 -1.99
N ARG A 240 -18.30 -5.92 -1.64
CA ARG A 240 -17.78 -6.03 -0.28
C ARG A 240 -17.01 -4.78 0.15
N LEU A 241 -16.19 -4.22 -0.75
CA LEU A 241 -15.59 -2.90 -0.64
C LEU A 241 -16.64 -1.81 -0.39
N ALA A 242 -17.74 -1.79 -1.14
CA ALA A 242 -18.82 -0.82 -0.97
C ALA A 242 -19.53 -0.95 0.38
N ASN A 243 -19.55 -2.16 0.94
CA ASN A 243 -20.13 -2.40 2.26
C ASN A 243 -19.14 -2.11 3.40
N ALA A 244 -17.87 -2.48 3.23
CA ALA A 244 -16.80 -2.24 4.20
C ALA A 244 -16.46 -0.74 4.28
N CYS A 245 -16.30 -0.10 3.12
CA CYS A 245 -16.00 1.33 2.99
C CYS A 245 -17.29 2.14 2.74
N HIS A 246 -18.39 1.81 3.45
CA HIS A 246 -19.74 2.35 3.22
C HIS A 246 -19.78 3.89 3.08
N HIS A 247 -18.87 4.58 3.77
CA HIS A 247 -18.71 6.03 3.70
C HIS A 247 -17.97 6.53 2.45
N TYR A 248 -16.94 5.82 1.99
CA TYR A 248 -16.12 6.19 0.85
C TYR A 248 -16.87 6.01 -0.50
N LEU A 249 -17.56 4.88 -0.67
CA LEU A 249 -18.17 4.53 -1.97
C LEU A 249 -19.53 5.20 -2.22
N ARG A 250 -20.25 5.70 -1.19
CA ARG A 250 -21.42 6.57 -1.40
C ARG A 250 -21.08 7.86 -2.15
N ARG A 251 -19.87 8.40 -2.00
CA ARG A 251 -19.41 9.60 -2.74
C ARG A 251 -18.88 9.27 -4.15
N MET A 252 -18.27 8.10 -4.35
CA MET A 252 -17.78 7.66 -5.67
C MET A 252 -18.89 7.12 -6.59
N SER A 253 -19.89 6.42 -6.04
CA SER A 253 -21.03 5.87 -6.80
C SER A 253 -21.90 6.96 -7.43
N SER A 254 -21.95 8.17 -6.84
CA SER A 254 -22.58 9.35 -7.44
C SER A 254 -21.92 9.87 -8.72
N HIS A 255 -20.73 9.39 -9.12
CA HIS A 255 -19.96 9.93 -10.25
C HIS A 255 -19.43 8.89 -11.26
N GLY A 256 -19.91 7.63 -11.25
CA GLY A 256 -19.63 6.68 -12.34
C GLY A 256 -18.20 6.13 -12.47
N TYR A 257 -17.32 6.34 -11.48
CA TYR A 257 -15.89 5.98 -11.57
C TYR A 257 -15.54 4.48 -11.43
N ILE A 258 -16.50 3.63 -11.03
CA ILE A 258 -16.25 2.21 -10.75
C ILE A 258 -15.84 1.42 -12.02
N LEU A 259 -16.32 1.84 -13.20
CA LEU A 259 -15.99 1.19 -14.47
C LEU A 259 -14.65 1.65 -15.07
N LEU A 260 -14.15 2.84 -14.70
CA LEU A 260 -12.89 3.38 -15.25
C LEU A 260 -11.65 2.73 -14.61
N LEU A 261 -11.76 2.31 -13.34
CA LEU A 261 -10.64 1.73 -12.56
C LEU A 261 -10.19 0.37 -13.10
N CYS A 262 -11.12 -0.43 -13.62
CA CYS A 262 -10.83 -1.77 -14.16
C CYS A 262 -10.35 -1.75 -15.62
N ALA A 263 -10.45 -0.63 -16.33
CA ALA A 263 -10.36 -0.62 -17.80
C ALA A 263 -9.02 -0.13 -18.38
N SER A 264 -7.97 0.09 -17.59
CA SER A 264 -6.73 0.61 -18.18
C SER A 264 -5.42 0.11 -17.59
N LYS A 265 -4.73 -0.72 -18.38
CA LYS A 265 -3.29 -0.99 -18.26
C LYS A 265 -2.41 0.20 -18.69
N SER A 266 -2.97 1.37 -19.03
CA SER A 266 -2.20 2.48 -19.65
C SER A 266 -2.68 3.90 -19.36
N VAL A 267 -3.69 4.10 -18.52
CA VAL A 267 -4.13 5.44 -18.13
C VAL A 267 -3.40 5.80 -16.85
N ASN A 268 -2.46 6.75 -16.98
CA ASN A 268 -2.09 7.68 -15.93
C ASN A 268 -3.37 8.12 -15.21
N MET A 269 -3.70 7.45 -14.10
CA MET A 269 -4.88 7.75 -13.34
C MET A 269 -4.60 9.09 -12.66
N ARG A 270 -5.02 10.17 -13.33
CA ARG A 270 -5.19 11.49 -12.72
C ARG A 270 -6.30 11.35 -11.68
N LEU A 271 -5.97 10.75 -10.54
CA LEU A 271 -6.70 10.99 -9.29
C LEU A 271 -6.51 12.47 -9.00
N THR A 272 -7.42 13.30 -9.48
CA THR A 272 -7.54 14.68 -9.01
C THR A 272 -7.98 14.62 -7.56
N TRP A 273 -7.00 14.74 -6.66
CA TRP A 273 -7.17 14.91 -5.22
C TRP A 273 -7.81 16.28 -4.94
N ALA A 274 -9.10 16.40 -5.17
CA ALA A 274 -9.86 17.57 -4.73
C ALA A 274 -10.25 17.37 -3.27
N TRP A 275 -9.36 17.72 -2.34
CA TRP A 275 -9.71 17.93 -0.95
C TRP A 275 -10.57 19.21 -0.87
N HIS A 276 -11.85 19.06 -0.56
CA HIS A 276 -12.67 20.16 -0.02
C HIS A 276 -13.09 19.73 1.39
N CYS A 277 -12.30 20.17 2.38
CA CYS A 277 -12.79 20.24 3.75
C CYS A 277 -13.69 21.47 3.83
N ASN A 278 -14.98 21.26 4.06
CA ASN A 278 -15.85 22.22 4.72
C ASN A 278 -16.09 21.71 6.13
#